data_AF-A0A1Q5U0C1-F1
#
_entry.id   AF-A0A1Q5U0C1-F1
#
_cell.length_a   1.000
_cell.length_b   1.000
_cell.length_c   1.000
_cell.angle_alpha   90.00
_cell.angle_beta   90.00
_cell.angle_gamma   90.00
#
_symmetry.space_group_name_H-M   'P 1'
#
loop_
_entity.id
_entity.type
_entity.pdbx_description
1 polymer ?
#
loop_
_entity_poly.entity_id
_entity_poly.type
_entity_poly.pdbx_seq_one_letter_code
_entity_poly.pdbx_strand_id
1 'polypeptide(L)' 'MEKLNEAIMVMNKSLQEVNIQNMNVELVAQMFKNYQSNVLFHLEATENLKEPS' A
#
# COMPACT_ATOMS: atom_id res chain seq x y z
N MET A 1 -1.61 -30.45 21.44
CA MET A 1 -2.43 -29.95 20.31
C MET A 1 -3.18 -28.68 20.69
N GLU A 2 -3.97 -28.66 21.76
CA GLU A 2 -4.76 -27.47 22.14
C GLU A 2 -3.95 -26.19 22.34
N LYS A 3 -2.85 -26.25 23.12
CA LYS A 3 -1.98 -25.07 23.33
C LYS A 3 -1.36 -24.50 22.05
N LEU A 4 -1.12 -25.36 21.05
CA LEU A 4 -0.64 -24.93 19.74
C LEU A 4 -1.74 -24.19 18.99
N ASN A 5 -2.97 -24.72 19.01
CA ASN A 5 -4.12 -24.08 18.39
C ASN A 5 -4.43 -22.73 19.03
N GLU A 6 -4.32 -22.62 20.36
CA GLU A 6 -4.45 -21.34 21.08
C GLU A 6 -3.39 -20.33 20.66
N ALA A 7 -2.13 -20.74 20.58
CA ALA A 7 -1.05 -19.87 20.11
C ALA A 7 -1.28 -19.39 18.66
N ILE A 8 -1.78 -20.28 17.79
CA ILE A 8 -2.14 -19.93 16.41
C ILE A 8 -3.31 -18.94 16.36
N MET A 9 -4.33 -19.10 17.22
CA MET A 9 -5.44 -18.14 17.30
C MET A 9 -4.95 -16.74 17.73
N VAL A 10 -4.06 -16.67 18.72
CA VAL A 10 -3.46 -15.40 19.15
C VAL A 10 -2.65 -14.78 18.01
N MET A 11 -1.82 -15.57 17.34
CA MET A 11 -1.04 -15.10 16.18
C MET A 11 -1.94 -14.54 15.07
N ASN A 12 -3.01 -15.25 14.71
CA ASN A 12 -3.94 -14.79 13.68
C ASN A 12 -4.62 -13.48 14.07
N LYS A 13 -4.99 -13.32 15.35
CA LYS A 13 -5.56 -12.07 15.85
C LYS A 13 -4.56 -10.90 15.73
N SER A 14 -3.30 -11.12 16.12
CA SER A 14 -2.25 -10.11 15.97
C SER A 14 -2.00 -9.74 14.50
N LEU A 15 -2.00 -10.72 13.59
CA LEU A 15 -1.87 -10.46 12.15
C LEU A 15 -3.05 -9.66 11.60
N GLN A 16 -4.26 -9.91 12.09
CA GLN A 16 -5.44 -9.14 11.71
C GLN A 16 -5.33 -7.66 12.16
N GLU A 17 -4.83 -7.42 13.37
CA GLU A 17 -4.59 -6.07 13.88
C GLU A 17 -3.53 -5.33 13.04
N VAL A 18 -2.43 -5.99 12.68
CA VAL A 18 -1.40 -5.45 11.77
C VAL A 18 -1.99 -5.14 10.39
N ASN A 19 -2.82 -6.03 9.84
CA ASN A 19 -3.46 -5.82 8.55
C ASN A 19 -4.34 -4.55 8.53
N ILE A 20 -5.12 -4.32 9.59
CA ILE A 20 -5.94 -3.10 9.73
C ILE A 20 -5.04 -1.86 9.78
N GLN A 21 -3.93 -1.91 10.51
CA GLN A 21 -2.99 -0.78 10.59
C GLN A 21 -2.31 -0.48 9.24
N ASN A 22 -2.12 -1.49 8.38
CA ASN A 22 -1.52 -1.34 7.06
C ASN A 22 -2.46 -0.69 6.02
N MET A 23 -3.78 -0.67 6.24
CA MET A 23 -4.74 -0.13 5.27
C MET A 23 -4.48 1.34 4.91
N ASN A 24 -4.07 2.16 5.89
CA ASN A 24 -3.78 3.58 5.63
C ASN A 24 -2.56 3.76 4.73
N VAL A 25 -1.53 2.93 4.91
CA VAL A 25 -0.31 2.95 4.08
C VAL A 25 -0.64 2.50 2.67
N GLU A 26 -1.43 1.43 2.53
CA GLU A 26 -1.91 0.93 1.23
C GLU A 26 -2.70 2.01 0.47
N LEU A 27 -3.61 2.71 1.15
CA LEU A 27 -4.39 3.78 0.54
C LEU A 27 -3.49 4.92 0.04
N VAL A 28 -2.55 5.39 0.86
CA VAL A 28 -1.62 6.47 0.45
C VAL A 28 -0.72 6.02 -0.70
N ALA A 29 -0.25 4.78 -0.69
CA ALA A 29 0.55 4.23 -1.79
C ALA A 29 -0.23 4.23 -3.12
N GLN A 30 -1.51 3.84 -3.09
CA GLN A 30 -2.38 3.89 -4.27
C GLN A 30 -2.66 5.33 -4.73
N MET A 31 -2.89 6.26 -3.79
CA MET A 31 -3.06 7.68 -4.13
C MET A 31 -1.83 8.24 -4.84
N PHE A 32 -0.62 7.94 -4.35
CA PHE A 32 0.62 8.39 -4.99
C PHE A 32 0.83 7.75 -6.36
N LYS A 33 0.53 6.46 -6.51
CA LYS A 33 0.56 5.78 -7.81
C LYS A 33 -0.37 6.47 -8.82
N ASN A 34 -1.62 6.74 -8.43
CA ASN A 34 -2.59 7.40 -9.31
C ASN A 34 -2.16 8.84 -9.64
N TYR A 35 -1.65 9.57 -8.65
CA TYR A 35 -1.12 10.91 -8.86
C TYR A 35 0.05 10.90 -9.85
N GLN A 36 1.01 10.00 -9.66
CA GLN A 36 2.14 9.83 -10.58
C GLN A 36 1.67 9.52 -12.00
N SER A 37 0.75 8.57 -12.17
CA SER A 37 0.19 8.22 -13.47
C SER A 37 -0.49 9.41 -14.15
N ASN A 38 -1.29 10.19 -13.41
CA ASN A 38 -1.96 11.38 -13.95
C ASN A 38 -0.96 12.48 -14.32
N VAL A 39 0.04 12.74 -13.47
CA VAL A 39 1.09 13.73 -13.76
C VAL A 39 1.87 13.32 -14.99
N LEU A 40 2.27 12.05 -15.12
CA LEU A 40 2.98 11.54 -16.29
C LEU A 40 2.17 11.74 -17.57
N PHE A 41 0.90 11.35 -17.56
CA PHE A 41 -0.02 11.52 -18.69
C PHE A 41 -0.14 12.99 -19.12
N HIS A 42 -0.27 13.92 -18.17
CA HIS A 42 -0.36 15.34 -18.47
C HIS A 42 0.97 15.95 -18.94
N LEU A 43 2.12 15.48 -18.44
CA LEU A 43 3.42 15.91 -18.92
C LEU A 43 3.68 15.45 -20.35
N GLU A 44 3.31 14.21 -20.68
CA GLU A 44 3.33 13.68 -22.05
C GLU A 44 2.48 14.53 -22.99
N ALA A 45 1.24 14.82 -22.59
CA ALA A 45 0.30 15.61 -23.41
C ALA A 45 0.72 17.08 -23.62
N THR A 46 1.57 17.62 -22.74
CA THR A 46 2.03 19.03 -22.80
C THR A 46 3.48 19.16 -23.25
N GLU A 47 4.12 18.07 -23.70
CA GLU A 47 5.54 18.02 -24.10
C GLU A 47 6.52 18.50 -23.01
N ASN A 48 6.10 18.45 -21.74
CA ASN A 48 6.89 18.89 -20.58
C ASN A 48 7.64 17.75 -19.88
N LEU A 49 7.72 16.57 -20.50
CA LEU A 49 8.52 15.46 -20.01
C LEU A 49 9.99 15.88 -19.89
N LYS A 50 10.53 15.76 -18.68
CA LYS A 50 11.95 15.99 -18.40
C LYS A 50 12.59 14.68 -17.99
N GLU A 51 13.77 14.42 -18.53
CA GLU A 51 14.62 13.32 -18.06
C GLU A 51 14.96 13.56 -16.58
N PRO A 52 14.88 12.52 -15.72
CA PRO A 52 15.37 12.60 -14.35
C PRO A 52 16.85 13.01 -14.33
N SER A 53 17.20 14.00 -13.51
CA SER A 53 18.58 14.46 -13.28
C SER A 53 19.31 13.62 -12.23
#